data_AF-A0A1Q7K644-F1
#
_entry.id   AF-A0A1Q7K644-F1
#
_cell.length_a   1.000
_cell.length_b   1.000
_cell.length_c   1.000
_cell.angle_alpha   90.00
_cell.angle_beta   90.00
_cell.angle_gamma   90.00
#
_symmetry.space_group_name_H-M   'P 1'
#
loop_
_entity.id
_entity.type
_entity.pdbx_description
1 polymer ?
#
loop_
_entity_poly.entity_id
_entity_poly.type
_entity_poly.pdbx_seq_one_letter_code
_entity_poly.pdbx_strand_id
1 'polypeptide(L)'
;MSAADPPGFALWRASDLKGHDAALSTHVGQDHSSRETLADYKSHRFRMLYRDADGNPEQHDAIIDIVLVQSGEGTLVLGGTMVGRRTTAPGESVGTRLEGGERHALGAGDIVHIPAGIPHSFLVPSGKHITYVLLKIPAS
;
A
#
# COMPACT_ATOMS: atom_id res chain seq x y z
N MET A 1 21.58 -1.56 16.69
CA MET A 1 21.52 -2.98 16.27
C MET A 1 22.54 -3.73 17.11
N SER A 2 22.14 -4.83 17.76
CA SER A 2 23.02 -5.68 18.57
C SER A 2 23.69 -6.72 17.67
N ALA A 3 24.85 -7.25 18.07
CA ALA A 3 25.68 -8.18 17.31
C ALA A 3 25.09 -9.62 17.15
N ALA A 4 23.78 -9.82 17.29
CA ALA A 4 23.15 -11.15 17.40
C ALA A 4 22.02 -11.45 16.40
N ASP A 5 21.60 -10.49 15.58
CA ASP A 5 20.50 -10.73 14.65
C ASP A 5 20.99 -11.54 13.44
N PRO A 6 20.28 -12.62 13.03
CA PRO A 6 20.72 -13.44 11.90
C PRO A 6 20.56 -12.67 10.57
N PRO A 7 21.35 -13.02 9.53
CA PRO A 7 21.21 -12.42 8.20
C PRO A 7 19.76 -12.52 7.69
N GLY A 8 19.22 -11.40 7.23
CA GLY A 8 17.85 -11.32 6.72
C GLY A 8 16.77 -11.01 7.77
N PHE A 9 17.09 -11.07 9.07
CA PHE A 9 16.17 -10.60 10.10
C PHE A 9 15.98 -9.07 10.02
N ALA A 10 14.72 -8.64 10.09
CA ALA A 10 14.36 -7.26 10.31
C ALA A 10 13.24 -7.17 11.35
N LEU A 11 13.32 -6.15 12.20
CA LEU A 11 12.30 -5.83 13.18
C LEU A 11 11.99 -4.35 13.06
N TRP A 12 10.77 -4.03 12.64
CA TRP A 12 10.23 -2.67 12.69
C TRP A 12 9.43 -2.50 13.97
N ARG A 13 9.94 -1.70 14.90
CA ARG A 13 9.19 -1.39 16.12
C ARG A 13 8.05 -0.44 15.77
N ALA A 14 6.95 -0.53 16.51
CA ALA A 14 5.84 0.40 16.37
C ALA A 14 6.27 1.88 16.55
N SER A 15 7.26 2.14 17.40
CA SER A 15 7.86 3.48 17.56
C SER A 15 8.53 3.98 16.28
N ASP A 16 9.24 3.09 15.59
CA ASP A 16 9.98 3.43 14.38
C ASP A 16 8.97 3.70 13.26
N LEU A 17 7.98 2.81 13.10
CA LEU A 17 6.88 2.99 12.15
C LEU A 17 6.10 4.29 12.39
N LYS A 18 5.88 4.68 13.66
CA LYS A 18 5.28 5.99 13.97
C LYS A 18 6.16 7.17 13.54
N GLY A 19 7.48 7.03 13.66
CA GLY A 19 8.44 8.02 13.15
C GLY A 19 8.38 8.14 11.62
N HIS A 20 8.34 6.99 10.93
CA HIS A 20 8.15 6.91 9.48
C HIS A 20 6.83 7.55 9.04
N ASP A 21 5.72 7.26 9.72
CA ASP A 21 4.40 7.88 9.48
C ASP A 21 4.48 9.42 9.53
N ALA A 22 5.02 9.98 10.61
CA ALA A 22 5.19 11.43 10.77
C ALA A 22 6.10 12.05 9.71
N ALA A 23 7.15 11.33 9.28
CA ALA A 23 8.03 11.80 8.21
C ALA A 23 7.31 11.80 6.84
N LEU A 24 6.59 10.73 6.53
CA LEU A 24 5.83 10.58 5.29
C LEU A 24 4.71 11.63 5.18
N SER A 25 4.01 11.93 6.27
CA SER A 25 2.92 12.93 6.27
C SER A 25 3.37 14.35 5.89
N THR A 26 4.67 14.64 5.95
CA THR A 26 5.23 15.97 5.62
C THR A 26 5.75 16.10 4.19
N HIS A 27 5.76 15.00 3.41
CA HIS A 27 6.35 14.95 2.07
C HIS A 27 5.39 14.37 1.02
N VAL A 28 4.11 14.74 1.09
CA VAL A 28 3.08 14.24 0.16
C VAL A 28 3.31 14.80 -1.25
N GLY A 29 3.40 13.91 -2.22
CA GLY A 29 3.57 14.24 -3.64
C GLY A 29 2.26 14.67 -4.31
N GLN A 30 2.37 15.03 -5.59
CA GLN A 30 1.21 15.44 -6.41
C GLN A 30 0.16 14.34 -6.61
N ASP A 31 0.52 13.08 -6.37
CA ASP A 31 -0.40 11.95 -6.43
C ASP A 31 -1.07 11.65 -5.09
N HIS A 32 -1.05 12.62 -4.16
CA HIS A 32 -1.64 12.49 -2.82
C HIS A 32 -1.06 11.34 -2.00
N SER A 33 0.19 10.98 -2.28
CA SER A 33 0.91 9.94 -1.56
C SER A 33 2.34 10.32 -1.24
N SER A 34 2.88 9.71 -0.20
CA SER A 34 4.32 9.62 0.06
C SER A 34 4.65 8.19 0.47
N ARG A 35 5.89 7.76 0.21
CA ARG A 35 6.25 6.35 0.32
C ARG A 35 7.74 6.13 0.47
N GLU A 36 8.09 5.14 1.25
CA GLU A 36 9.46 4.65 1.40
C GLU A 36 9.53 3.12 1.28
N THR A 37 10.72 2.62 0.95
CA THR A 37 11.00 1.18 0.98
C THR A 37 11.68 0.87 2.30
N LEU A 38 11.03 0.06 3.13
CA LEU A 38 11.58 -0.37 4.43
C LEU A 38 12.62 -1.48 4.24
N ALA A 39 12.38 -2.41 3.32
CA ALA A 39 13.34 -3.44 2.91
C ALA A 39 12.97 -4.04 1.55
N ASP A 40 13.98 -4.43 0.78
CA ASP A 40 13.84 -5.16 -0.48
C ASP A 40 14.72 -6.41 -0.45
N TYR A 41 14.10 -7.58 -0.40
CA TYR A 41 14.76 -8.87 -0.33
C TYR A 41 14.82 -9.58 -1.68
N LYS A 42 14.50 -8.89 -2.79
CA LYS A 42 14.32 -9.43 -4.15
C LYS A 42 13.13 -10.38 -4.30
N SER A 43 12.92 -11.31 -3.37
CA SER A 43 11.75 -12.20 -3.34
C SER A 43 10.50 -11.52 -2.81
N HIS A 44 10.65 -10.46 -2.01
CA HIS A 44 9.56 -9.67 -1.48
C HIS A 44 10.06 -8.31 -1.04
N ARG A 45 9.14 -7.37 -0.90
CA ARG A 45 9.46 -5.98 -0.53
C ARG A 45 8.49 -5.44 0.49
N PHE A 46 9.02 -4.84 1.54
CA PHE A 46 8.26 -4.04 2.50
C PHE A 46 8.36 -2.57 2.14
N ARG A 47 7.22 -1.91 2.10
CA ARG A 47 7.10 -0.47 1.89
C ARG A 47 6.22 0.13 2.97
N MET A 48 6.38 1.41 3.22
CA MET A 48 5.42 2.19 3.99
C MET A 48 4.88 3.30 3.10
N LEU A 49 3.56 3.49 3.15
CA LEU A 49 2.85 4.44 2.31
C LEU A 49 1.91 5.25 3.17
N TYR A 50 1.88 6.56 2.92
CA TYR A 50 0.91 7.51 3.45
C TYR A 50 0.11 8.06 2.27
N ARG A 51 -1.21 8.25 2.46
CA ARG A 51 -2.09 8.92 1.50
C ARG A 51 -3.02 9.90 2.22
N ASP A 52 -3.25 11.08 1.64
CA ASP A 52 -4.19 12.10 2.16
C ASP A 52 -5.40 12.39 1.23
N ALA A 53 -5.48 11.69 0.11
CA ALA A 53 -6.63 11.70 -0.78
C ALA A 53 -6.73 10.36 -1.54
N ASP A 54 -7.75 10.24 -2.37
CA ASP A 54 -8.00 9.06 -3.19
C ASP A 54 -6.80 8.71 -4.07
N GLY A 55 -6.34 7.47 -3.97
CA GLY A 55 -5.30 6.92 -4.84
C GLY A 55 -5.87 6.43 -6.16
N ASN A 56 -5.12 6.64 -7.25
CA ASN A 56 -5.44 6.01 -8.53
C ASN A 56 -5.46 4.48 -8.38
N PRO A 57 -6.42 3.78 -9.01
CA PRO A 57 -6.44 2.33 -8.99
C PRO A 57 -5.20 1.71 -9.64
N GLU A 58 -4.73 0.60 -9.07
CA GLU A 58 -3.61 -0.19 -9.55
C GLU A 58 -3.97 -1.68 -9.66
N GLN A 59 -3.26 -2.40 -10.53
CA GLN A 59 -3.34 -3.86 -10.67
C GLN A 59 -1.93 -4.41 -10.92
N HIS A 60 -1.60 -5.49 -10.19
CA HIS A 60 -0.36 -6.24 -10.35
C HIS A 60 -0.69 -7.68 -10.78
N ASP A 61 -0.25 -8.10 -11.96
CA ASP A 61 -0.68 -9.38 -12.53
C ASP A 61 -0.15 -10.60 -11.77
N ALA A 62 1.03 -10.49 -11.15
CA ALA A 62 1.73 -11.60 -10.50
C ALA A 62 2.17 -11.30 -9.05
N ILE A 63 1.66 -10.22 -8.45
CA ILE A 63 2.03 -9.78 -7.09
C ILE A 63 0.79 -9.80 -6.20
N ILE A 64 0.93 -10.40 -5.03
CA ILE A 64 0.00 -10.28 -3.91
C ILE A 64 0.46 -9.11 -3.04
N ASP A 65 -0.50 -8.27 -2.66
CA ASP A 65 -0.28 -7.14 -1.78
C ASP A 65 -0.91 -7.44 -0.40
N ILE A 66 -0.08 -7.46 0.65
CA ILE A 66 -0.53 -7.54 2.04
C ILE A 66 -0.40 -6.16 2.67
N VAL A 67 -1.50 -5.60 3.14
CA VAL A 67 -1.56 -4.24 3.69
C VAL A 67 -1.82 -4.34 5.18
N LEU A 68 -0.96 -3.73 5.99
CA LEU A 68 -1.09 -3.65 7.44
C LEU A 68 -1.29 -2.17 7.82
N VAL A 69 -2.52 -1.79 8.10
CA VAL A 69 -2.88 -0.39 8.36
C VAL A 69 -2.29 0.04 9.71
N GLN A 70 -1.48 1.09 9.68
CA GLN A 70 -0.78 1.63 10.86
C GLN A 70 -1.57 2.74 11.53
N SER A 71 -2.12 3.67 10.75
CA SER A 71 -2.83 4.84 11.26
C SER A 71 -3.83 5.37 10.23
N GLY A 72 -4.74 6.22 10.70
CA GLY A 72 -5.75 6.85 9.87
C GLY A 72 -6.93 5.94 9.52
N GLU A 73 -7.65 6.34 8.47
CA GLU A 73 -8.87 5.69 7.99
C GLU A 73 -8.99 5.83 6.47
N GLY A 74 -9.60 4.84 5.84
CA GLY A 74 -9.83 4.85 4.40
C GLY A 74 -10.84 3.81 3.95
N THR A 75 -10.97 3.64 2.65
CA THR A 75 -11.78 2.58 2.05
C THR A 75 -10.99 1.90 0.94
N LEU A 76 -10.81 0.59 1.05
CA LEU A 76 -10.37 -0.21 -0.08
C LEU A 76 -11.54 -0.39 -1.05
N VAL A 77 -11.31 -0.13 -2.32
CA VAL A 77 -12.15 -0.60 -3.41
C VAL A 77 -11.43 -1.76 -4.07
N LEU A 78 -12.05 -2.95 -4.08
CA LEU A 78 -11.47 -4.19 -4.56
C LEU A 78 -12.26 -4.73 -5.77
N GLY A 79 -11.56 -5.06 -6.85
CA GLY A 79 -12.16 -5.60 -8.07
C GLY A 79 -12.91 -4.55 -8.90
N GLY A 80 -13.91 -5.01 -9.64
CA GLY A 80 -14.63 -4.19 -10.61
C GLY A 80 -13.84 -3.97 -11.91
N THR A 81 -14.30 -2.99 -12.69
CA THR A 81 -13.70 -2.64 -13.98
C THR A 81 -12.80 -1.40 -13.85
N MET A 82 -11.54 -1.53 -14.27
CA MET A 82 -10.60 -0.42 -14.30
C MET A 82 -10.82 0.46 -15.52
N VAL A 83 -11.39 1.64 -15.30
CA VAL A 83 -11.61 2.66 -16.34
C VAL A 83 -10.31 3.41 -16.59
N GLY A 84 -10.04 3.75 -17.86
CA GLY A 84 -8.83 4.47 -18.23
C GLY A 84 -7.54 3.68 -17.99
N ARG A 85 -7.63 2.34 -18.05
CA ARG A 85 -6.50 1.44 -17.81
C ARG A 85 -5.34 1.75 -18.75
N ARG A 86 -4.15 1.93 -18.18
CA ARG A 86 -2.88 2.01 -18.90
C ARG A 86 -1.87 1.07 -18.25
N THR A 87 -1.11 0.37 -19.07
CA THR A 87 0.05 -0.41 -18.61
C THR A 87 1.23 0.53 -18.40
N THR A 88 1.86 0.45 -17.22
CA THR A 88 3.02 1.29 -16.86
C THR A 88 4.34 0.52 -16.90
N ALA A 89 4.28 -0.79 -16.68
CA ALA A 89 5.37 -1.74 -16.85
C ALA A 89 4.77 -3.14 -17.12
N PRO A 90 5.56 -4.15 -17.53
CA PRO A 90 5.04 -5.50 -17.70
C PRO A 90 4.35 -6.01 -16.43
N GLY A 91 3.08 -6.39 -16.54
CA GLY A 91 2.26 -6.85 -15.40
C GLY A 91 1.76 -5.75 -14.45
N GLU A 92 2.03 -4.48 -14.75
CA GLU A 92 1.72 -3.34 -13.91
C GLU A 92 0.76 -2.39 -14.64
N SER A 93 -0.43 -2.19 -14.08
CA SER A 93 -1.45 -1.32 -14.67
C SER A 93 -1.98 -0.30 -13.67
N VAL A 94 -2.34 0.88 -14.17
CA VAL A 94 -3.06 1.89 -13.40
C VAL A 94 -4.29 2.37 -14.16
N GLY A 95 -5.29 2.90 -13.45
CA GLY A 95 -6.50 3.47 -14.03
C GLY A 95 -6.83 4.84 -13.46
N THR A 96 -7.99 5.38 -13.85
CA THR A 96 -8.53 6.63 -13.29
C THR A 96 -9.59 6.38 -12.23
N ARG A 97 -10.33 5.25 -12.30
CA ARG A 97 -11.30 4.81 -11.29
C ARG A 97 -11.68 3.33 -11.47
N LEU A 98 -12.31 2.76 -10.44
CA LEU A 98 -12.94 1.44 -10.50
C LEU A 98 -14.46 1.57 -10.54
N GLU A 99 -15.09 0.81 -11.43
CA GLU A 99 -16.55 0.66 -11.49
C GLU A 99 -16.98 -0.70 -10.96
N GLY A 100 -17.93 -0.71 -10.03
CA GLY A 100 -18.50 -1.95 -9.48
C GLY A 100 -17.59 -2.75 -8.55
N GLY A 101 -16.52 -2.14 -8.03
CA GLY A 101 -15.66 -2.77 -7.02
C GLY A 101 -16.33 -2.82 -5.64
N GLU A 102 -16.00 -3.85 -4.87
CA GLU A 102 -16.45 -4.01 -3.49
C GLU A 102 -15.74 -3.01 -2.58
N ARG A 103 -16.46 -2.44 -1.61
CA ARG A 103 -15.94 -1.38 -0.73
C ARG A 103 -15.78 -1.92 0.68
N HIS A 104 -14.59 -1.79 1.24
CA HIS A 104 -14.26 -2.21 2.60
C HIS A 104 -13.68 -1.02 3.36
N ALA A 105 -14.33 -0.61 4.44
CA ALA A 105 -13.79 0.40 5.34
C ALA A 105 -12.53 -0.16 6.02
N LEU A 106 -11.51 0.68 6.19
CA LEU A 106 -10.23 0.34 6.81
C LEU A 106 -9.91 1.33 7.92
N GLY A 107 -9.31 0.81 8.99
CA GLY A 107 -8.73 1.59 10.09
C GLY A 107 -7.46 0.95 10.64
N ALA A 108 -6.80 1.67 11.56
CA ALA A 108 -5.57 1.21 12.19
C ALA A 108 -5.72 -0.18 12.83
N GLY A 109 -4.76 -1.07 12.54
CA GLY A 109 -4.76 -2.47 13.00
C GLY A 109 -5.37 -3.46 12.01
N ASP A 110 -6.06 -3.01 10.97
CA ASP A 110 -6.60 -3.90 9.94
C ASP A 110 -5.47 -4.49 9.07
N ILE A 111 -5.68 -5.74 8.65
CA ILE A 111 -4.81 -6.44 7.72
C ILE A 111 -5.63 -6.87 6.50
N VAL A 112 -5.13 -6.55 5.31
CA VAL A 112 -5.78 -6.87 4.04
C VAL A 112 -4.86 -7.75 3.21
N HIS A 113 -5.43 -8.80 2.61
CA HIS A 113 -4.80 -9.57 1.54
C HIS A 113 -5.48 -9.24 0.21
N ILE A 114 -4.72 -8.70 -0.74
CA ILE A 114 -5.18 -8.38 -2.09
C ILE A 114 -4.56 -9.39 -3.06
N PRO A 115 -5.36 -10.27 -3.69
CA PRO A 115 -4.85 -11.27 -4.62
C PRO A 115 -4.24 -10.64 -5.88
N ALA A 116 -3.27 -11.33 -6.48
CA ALA A 116 -2.73 -10.95 -7.78
C ALA A 116 -3.82 -10.89 -8.87
N GLY A 117 -3.67 -9.96 -9.80
CA GLY A 117 -4.59 -9.74 -10.91
C GLY A 117 -5.87 -8.98 -10.54
N ILE A 118 -6.09 -8.67 -9.25
CA ILE A 118 -7.29 -7.93 -8.81
C ILE A 118 -6.99 -6.42 -8.77
N PRO A 119 -7.71 -5.61 -9.57
CA PRO A 119 -7.54 -4.17 -9.52
C PRO A 119 -8.06 -3.64 -8.18
N HIS A 120 -7.37 -2.67 -7.60
CA HIS A 120 -7.73 -2.11 -6.31
C HIS A 120 -7.34 -0.63 -6.19
N SER A 121 -8.00 0.10 -5.30
CA SER A 121 -7.73 1.50 -4.99
C SER A 121 -8.00 1.76 -3.51
N PHE A 122 -7.30 2.74 -2.94
CA PHE A 122 -7.56 3.23 -1.59
C PHE A 122 -8.13 4.63 -1.68
N LEU A 123 -9.32 4.80 -1.14
CA LEU A 123 -10.00 6.07 -1.03
C LEU A 123 -9.79 6.65 0.36
N VAL A 124 -9.63 7.96 0.43
CA VAL A 124 -9.37 8.68 1.68
C VAL A 124 -10.38 9.81 1.80
N PRO A 125 -11.21 9.85 2.85
CA PRO A 125 -12.15 10.94 3.05
C PRO A 125 -11.43 12.29 3.12
N SER A 126 -12.08 13.36 2.64
CA SER A 126 -11.48 14.71 2.63
C SER A 126 -11.01 15.13 4.02
N GLY A 127 -9.75 15.59 4.11
CA GLY A 127 -9.11 16.00 5.37
C GLY A 127 -8.67 14.84 6.27
N LYS A 128 -8.72 13.59 5.80
CA LYS A 128 -8.21 12.40 6.49
C LYS A 128 -6.94 11.90 5.82
N HIS A 129 -6.39 10.83 6.38
CA HIS A 129 -5.26 10.11 5.82
C HIS A 129 -5.37 8.62 6.13
N ILE A 130 -4.60 7.81 5.43
CA ILE A 130 -4.31 6.43 5.80
C ILE A 130 -2.82 6.16 5.61
N THR A 131 -2.20 5.53 6.61
CA THR A 131 -0.81 5.07 6.54
C THR A 131 -0.77 3.57 6.77
N TYR A 132 -0.02 2.86 5.94
CA TYR A 132 0.06 1.41 6.02
C TYR A 132 1.42 0.88 5.59
N VAL A 133 1.79 -0.26 6.16
CA VAL A 133 2.89 -1.08 5.65
C VAL A 133 2.32 -1.98 4.55
N LEU A 134 3.03 -2.05 3.44
CA LEU A 134 2.70 -2.87 2.29
C LEU A 134 3.80 -3.91 2.08
N LEU A 135 3.44 -5.18 2.21
CA LEU A 135 4.28 -6.30 1.83
C LEU A 135 3.85 -6.77 0.44
N LYS A 136 4.76 -6.66 -0.51
CA LYS A 136 4.61 -7.18 -1.88
C LYS A 136 5.31 -8.53 -2.00
N ILE A 137 4.59 -9.56 -2.42
CA ILE A 137 5.12 -10.91 -2.64
C ILE A 137 4.68 -11.49 -4.00
N PRO A 138 5.52 -12.26 -4.70
CA PRO A 138 5.10 -13.03 -5.87
C PRO A 138 3.95 -13.99 -5.54
N ALA A 139 3.03 -14.17 -6.48
CA ALA A 139 1.92 -15.12 -6.35
C ALA A 139 2.35 -16.60 -6.51
N SER A 140 3.54 -16.85 -7.06
CA SER A 140 4.13 -18.18 -7.33
C SER A 140 5.65 -18.14 -7.37
#